data_AF-A0A955HIZ4-F1
#
_entry.id   AF-A0A955HIZ4-F1
#
_cell.length_a   1.000
_cell.length_b   1.000
_cell.length_c   1.000
_cell.angle_alpha   90.00
_cell.angle_beta   90.00
_cell.angle_gamma   90.00
#
_symmetry.space_group_name_H-M   'P 1'
#
loop_
_entity.id
_entity.type
_entity.pdbx_description
1 polymer ?
#
loop_
_entity_poly.entity_id
_entity_poly.type
_entity_poly.pdbx_seq_one_letter_code
_entity_poly.pdbx_strand_id
1 'polypeptide(L)'
;MATPQEQQQYDVAIKTSLGSLSQNGDVFNSLIEALESGKANPIQQLAQLTLSLLDKAEQQTGPIENEDVMENVVESIIEKLVELAIDAGAIDQQQVTPDFMADIFAYFMSLWVKAHPDRLDDEDRAMLGQMEQQVRQQGIRQG
;
A
#
# COMPACT_ATOMS: atom_id res chain seq x y z
N MET A 1 0.04 23.79 -0.14
CA MET A 1 0.39 23.81 1.31
C MET A 1 -0.73 23.10 2.02
N ALA A 2 -0.44 22.04 2.79
CA ALA A 2 -1.46 21.31 3.54
C ALA A 2 -2.13 22.23 4.56
N THR A 3 -3.44 22.09 4.70
CA THR A 3 -4.22 22.74 5.76
C THR A 3 -3.89 22.11 7.12
N PRO A 4 -4.14 22.81 8.24
CA PRO A 4 -3.96 22.24 9.57
C PRO A 4 -4.75 20.95 9.82
N GLN A 5 -5.91 20.80 9.15
CA GLN A 5 -6.77 19.62 9.25
C GLN A 5 -6.17 18.43 8.50
N GLU A 6 -5.68 18.65 7.27
CA GLU A 6 -4.97 17.64 6.48
C GLU A 6 -3.68 17.18 7.18
N GLN A 7 -2.94 18.12 7.77
CA GLN A 7 -1.73 17.80 8.53
C GLN A 7 -2.03 16.99 9.80
N GLN A 8 -3.12 17.31 10.50
CA GLN A 8 -3.56 16.52 11.64
C GLN A 8 -4.01 15.10 11.22
N GLN A 9 -4.73 14.96 10.11
CA GLN A 9 -5.13 13.64 9.60
C GLN A 9 -3.89 12.81 9.22
N TYR A 10 -2.93 13.40 8.51
CA TYR A 10 -1.65 12.78 8.21
C TYR A 10 -0.95 12.29 9.50
N ASP A 11 -0.75 13.18 10.48
CA ASP A 11 -0.03 12.85 11.72
C ASP A 11 -0.68 11.69 12.49
N VAL A 12 -2.02 11.70 12.60
CA VAL A 12 -2.75 10.63 13.29
C VAL A 12 -2.71 9.33 12.50
N ALA A 13 -2.84 9.37 11.17
CA ALA A 13 -2.75 8.20 10.32
C ALA A 13 -1.38 7.55 10.41
N ILE A 14 -0.30 8.32 10.26
CA ILE A 14 1.08 7.84 10.38
C ILE A 14 1.34 7.24 11.76
N LYS A 15 0.95 7.95 12.82
CA LYS A 15 1.11 7.46 14.20
C LYS A 15 0.35 6.16 14.43
N THR A 16 -0.83 6.01 13.86
CA THR A 16 -1.66 4.81 14.01
C THR A 16 -1.07 3.63 13.25
N SER A 17 -0.74 3.84 11.98
CA SER A 17 -0.15 2.82 11.09
C SER A 17 1.20 2.36 11.64
N LEU A 18 2.16 3.27 11.75
CA LEU A 18 3.55 2.95 12.11
C LEU A 18 3.72 2.67 13.60
N GLY A 19 2.99 3.37 14.46
CA GLY A 19 2.97 3.07 15.88
C GLY A 19 2.51 1.64 16.14
N SER A 20 1.56 1.14 15.35
CA SER A 20 1.11 -0.24 15.50
C SER A 20 2.12 -1.29 15.04
N LEU A 21 3.01 -0.99 14.09
CA LEU A 21 4.13 -1.87 13.75
C LEU A 21 5.12 -1.99 14.91
N SER A 22 5.41 -0.87 15.58
CA SER A 22 6.31 -0.86 16.74
C SER A 22 5.74 -1.57 17.98
N GLN A 23 4.41 -1.59 18.14
CA GLN A 23 3.73 -2.19 19.29
C GLN A 23 3.26 -3.62 19.04
N ASN A 24 3.04 -4.00 17.76
CA ASN A 24 2.45 -5.27 17.38
C ASN A 24 3.35 -5.96 16.35
N GLY A 25 4.50 -6.40 16.85
CA GLY A 25 5.55 -7.04 16.07
C GLY A 25 5.07 -8.29 15.31
N ASP A 26 3.97 -8.92 15.69
CA ASP A 26 3.46 -10.13 15.05
C ASP A 26 3.10 -9.94 13.57
N VAL A 27 2.51 -8.80 13.21
CA VAL A 27 2.15 -8.50 11.81
C VAL A 27 3.41 -8.29 10.97
N PHE A 28 4.37 -7.56 11.52
CA PHE A 28 5.66 -7.32 10.88
C PHE A 28 6.48 -8.62 10.76
N ASN A 29 6.54 -9.42 11.83
CA ASN A 29 7.22 -10.72 11.84
C ASN A 29 6.61 -11.67 10.81
N SER A 30 5.28 -11.69 10.67
CA SER A 30 4.60 -12.50 9.65
C SER A 30 4.98 -12.06 8.22
N LEU A 31 5.15 -10.75 7.99
CA LEU A 31 5.67 -10.23 6.72
C LEU A 31 7.11 -10.72 6.49
N ILE A 32 7.99 -10.55 7.46
CA ILE A 32 9.40 -10.95 7.35
C ILE A 32 9.52 -12.45 7.08
N GLU A 33 8.81 -13.30 7.82
CA GLU A 33 8.79 -14.75 7.58
C GLU A 33 8.31 -15.11 6.18
N ALA A 34 7.28 -14.40 5.66
CA ALA A 34 6.78 -14.63 4.32
C ALA A 34 7.81 -14.24 3.24
N LEU A 35 8.51 -13.12 3.42
CA LEU A 35 9.57 -12.64 2.53
C LEU A 35 10.78 -13.57 2.55
N GLU A 36 11.27 -13.94 3.73
CA GLU A 36 12.42 -14.83 3.92
C GLU A 36 12.20 -16.23 3.35
N SER A 37 10.95 -16.72 3.39
CA SER A 37 10.62 -18.03 2.81
C SER A 37 10.78 -18.09 1.29
N GLY A 38 10.95 -16.94 0.61
CA GLY A 38 11.08 -16.83 -0.84
C GLY A 38 9.82 -17.24 -1.62
N LYS A 39 8.72 -17.52 -0.91
CA LYS A 39 7.45 -17.98 -1.49
C LYS A 39 6.57 -16.83 -1.98
N ALA A 40 6.90 -15.59 -1.62
CA ALA A 40 6.08 -14.43 -1.89
C ALA A 40 6.85 -13.35 -2.65
N ASN A 41 6.17 -12.66 -3.55
CA ASN A 41 6.71 -11.48 -4.21
C ASN A 41 6.74 -10.32 -3.19
N PRO A 42 7.91 -9.73 -2.90
CA PRO A 42 8.04 -8.66 -1.93
C PRO A 42 7.13 -7.46 -2.19
N ILE A 43 6.99 -7.09 -3.46
CA ILE A 43 6.15 -5.97 -3.90
C ILE A 43 4.70 -6.19 -3.45
N GLN A 44 4.17 -7.38 -3.71
CA GLN A 44 2.78 -7.72 -3.40
C GLN A 44 2.53 -7.76 -1.89
N GLN A 45 3.46 -8.31 -1.11
CA GLN A 45 3.31 -8.40 0.34
C GLN A 45 3.41 -7.05 1.04
N LEU A 46 4.36 -6.22 0.62
CA LEU A 46 4.50 -4.85 1.14
C LEU A 46 3.26 -4.01 0.81
N ALA A 47 2.70 -4.16 -0.39
CA ALA A 47 1.46 -3.48 -0.78
C ALA A 47 0.24 -3.96 0.04
N GLN A 48 0.10 -5.26 0.27
CA GLN A 48 -0.99 -5.82 1.11
C GLN A 48 -0.90 -5.33 2.56
N LEU A 49 0.31 -5.29 3.11
CA LEU A 49 0.50 -4.77 4.46
C LEU A 49 0.25 -3.26 4.53
N THR A 50 0.67 -2.52 3.51
CA THR A 50 0.39 -1.08 3.38
C THR A 50 -1.12 -0.83 3.42
N LEU A 51 -1.92 -1.57 2.64
CA LEU A 51 -3.38 -1.47 2.68
C LEU A 51 -3.94 -1.78 4.06
N SER A 52 -3.46 -2.86 4.70
CA SER A 52 -3.93 -3.25 6.03
C SER A 52 -3.63 -2.18 7.10
N LEU A 53 -2.49 -1.50 6.99
CA LEU A 53 -2.12 -0.41 7.89
C LEU A 53 -2.92 0.86 7.61
N LEU A 54 -3.15 1.19 6.34
CA LEU A 54 -4.02 2.29 5.94
C LEU A 54 -5.45 2.08 6.45
N ASP A 55 -6.05 0.91 6.23
CA ASP A 55 -7.40 0.59 6.71
C ASP A 55 -7.50 0.76 8.24
N LYS A 56 -6.44 0.40 8.97
CA LYS A 56 -6.35 0.59 10.42
C LYS A 56 -6.23 2.05 10.82
N ALA A 57 -5.49 2.87 10.07
CA ALA A 57 -5.47 4.31 10.27
C ALA A 57 -6.86 4.91 10.04
N GLU A 58 -7.50 4.58 8.92
CA GLU A 58 -8.84 5.09 8.59
C GLU A 58 -9.92 4.65 9.58
N GLN A 59 -9.79 3.48 10.21
CA GLN A 59 -10.66 3.08 11.33
C GLN A 59 -10.59 4.03 12.54
N GLN A 60 -9.47 4.75 12.71
CA GLN A 60 -9.31 5.72 13.80
C GLN A 60 -9.57 7.17 13.37
N THR A 61 -9.17 7.54 12.16
CA THR A 61 -9.27 8.92 11.65
C THR A 61 -10.55 9.20 10.88
N GLY A 62 -11.28 8.16 10.48
CA GLY A 62 -12.21 8.22 9.36
C GLY A 62 -11.48 8.13 8.00
N PRO A 63 -12.23 7.99 6.90
CA PRO A 63 -11.66 7.96 5.55
C PRO A 63 -10.79 9.18 5.26
N ILE A 64 -9.63 8.96 4.64
CA ILE A 64 -8.78 10.03 4.13
C ILE A 64 -9.27 10.39 2.74
N GLU A 65 -10.06 11.47 2.63
CA GLU A 65 -10.69 11.87 1.36
C GLU A 65 -9.78 12.73 0.48
N ASN A 66 -8.77 13.39 1.05
CA ASN A 66 -7.81 14.16 0.28
C ASN A 66 -6.75 13.21 -0.33
N GLU A 67 -6.67 13.18 -1.65
CA GLU A 67 -5.74 12.34 -2.42
C GLU A 67 -4.27 12.61 -2.07
N ASP A 68 -3.85 13.88 -1.98
CA ASP A 68 -2.48 14.25 -1.61
C ASP A 68 -2.15 13.71 -0.21
N VAL A 69 -3.08 13.80 0.74
CA VAL A 69 -2.88 13.27 2.10
C VAL A 69 -2.80 11.75 2.08
N MET A 70 -3.68 11.09 1.33
CA MET A 70 -3.68 9.63 1.18
C MET A 70 -2.35 9.15 0.58
N GLU A 71 -1.91 9.75 -0.51
CA GLU A 71 -0.64 9.43 -1.18
C GLU A 71 0.53 9.58 -0.20
N ASN A 72 0.66 10.73 0.48
CA ASN A 72 1.72 10.96 1.46
C ASN A 72 1.71 9.95 2.62
N VAL A 73 0.53 9.57 3.11
CA VAL A 73 0.40 8.54 4.16
C VAL A 73 0.87 7.19 3.65
N VAL A 74 0.42 6.81 2.46
CA VAL A 74 0.76 5.52 1.82
C VAL A 74 2.25 5.43 1.54
N GLU A 75 2.85 6.46 0.93
CA GLU A 75 4.29 6.51 0.67
C GLU A 75 5.10 6.36 1.96
N SER A 76 4.73 7.10 3.01
CA SER A 76 5.40 7.00 4.32
C SER A 76 5.29 5.60 4.93
N ILE A 77 4.15 4.91 4.74
CA ILE A 77 3.97 3.53 5.20
C ILE A 77 4.88 2.59 4.39
N ILE A 78 4.88 2.70 3.06
CA ILE A 78 5.69 1.86 2.18
C ILE A 78 7.18 2.04 2.50
N GLU A 79 7.65 3.28 2.58
CA GLU A 79 9.04 3.61 2.94
C GLU A 79 9.43 2.95 4.26
N LYS A 80 8.58 3.06 5.28
CA LYS A 80 8.90 2.46 6.58
C LYS A 80 8.90 0.94 6.55
N LEU A 81 7.98 0.32 5.82
CA LEU A 81 7.95 -1.14 5.67
C LEU A 81 9.18 -1.66 4.92
N VAL A 82 9.62 -0.95 3.89
CA VAL A 82 10.82 -1.30 3.12
C VAL A 82 12.08 -1.14 3.99
N GLU A 83 12.21 -0.04 4.73
CA GLU A 83 13.31 0.16 5.69
C GLU A 83 13.38 -1.00 6.69
N LEU A 84 12.26 -1.35 7.31
CA LEU A 84 12.20 -2.44 8.27
C LEU A 84 12.52 -3.80 7.63
N ALA A 85 12.09 -4.05 6.39
CA ALA A 85 12.41 -5.29 5.67
C ALA A 85 13.89 -5.39 5.29
N ILE A 86 14.54 -4.27 4.98
CA ILE A 86 16.00 -4.20 4.78
C ILE A 86 16.73 -4.49 6.10
N ASP A 87 16.33 -3.84 7.19
CA ASP A 87 16.96 -4.00 8.51
C ASP A 87 16.84 -5.44 9.03
N ALA A 88 15.74 -6.12 8.70
CA ALA A 88 15.52 -7.53 9.00
C ALA A 88 16.29 -8.49 8.07
N GLY A 89 16.91 -7.99 6.99
CA GLY A 89 17.61 -8.81 6.00
C GLY A 89 16.69 -9.57 5.03
N ALA A 90 15.38 -9.26 5.03
CA ALA A 90 14.40 -9.88 4.15
C ALA A 90 14.43 -9.34 2.71
N ILE A 91 14.92 -8.11 2.54
CA ILE A 91 15.11 -7.46 1.23
C ILE A 91 16.53 -6.89 1.18
N ASP A 92 17.23 -7.12 0.07
CA ASP A 92 18.52 -6.48 -0.17
C ASP A 92 18.29 -5.02 -0.57
N GLN A 93 18.94 -4.09 0.13
CA GLN A 93 18.88 -2.66 -0.16
C GLN A 93 19.22 -2.33 -1.64
N GLN A 94 20.08 -3.12 -2.29
CA GLN A 94 20.42 -2.93 -3.71
C GLN A 94 19.25 -3.19 -4.66
N GLN A 95 18.23 -3.91 -4.21
CA GLN A 95 17.01 -4.18 -4.99
C GLN A 95 15.98 -3.06 -4.88
N VAL A 96 16.12 -2.16 -3.90
CA VAL A 96 15.18 -1.06 -3.67
C VAL A 96 15.52 0.11 -4.58
N THR A 97 14.93 0.10 -5.77
CA THR A 97 15.01 1.17 -6.76
C THR A 97 13.75 2.06 -6.73
N PRO A 98 13.76 3.23 -7.39
CA PRO A 98 12.52 3.99 -7.59
C PRO A 98 11.41 3.17 -8.24
N ASP A 99 11.74 2.31 -9.21
CA ASP A 99 10.77 1.43 -9.87
C ASP A 99 10.20 0.39 -8.89
N PHE A 100 11.02 -0.14 -7.98
CA PHE A 100 10.54 -1.06 -6.93
C PHE A 100 9.52 -0.39 -6.01
N MET A 101 9.78 0.86 -5.58
CA MET A 101 8.85 1.64 -4.77
C MET A 101 7.56 1.95 -5.54
N ALA A 102 7.69 2.35 -6.80
CA ALA A 102 6.56 2.63 -7.68
C ALA A 102 5.70 1.38 -7.92
N ASP A 103 6.31 0.20 -8.08
CA ASP A 103 5.59 -1.06 -8.24
C ASP A 103 4.80 -1.45 -6.97
N ILE A 104 5.35 -1.19 -5.78
CA ILE A 104 4.62 -1.39 -4.52
C ILE A 104 3.40 -0.48 -4.48
N PHE A 105 3.59 0.81 -4.76
CA PHE A 105 2.52 1.79 -4.77
C PHE A 105 1.44 1.44 -5.81
N ALA A 106 1.82 1.08 -7.03
CA ALA A 106 0.90 0.67 -8.08
C ALA A 106 0.11 -0.58 -7.70
N TYR A 107 0.77 -1.59 -7.10
CA TYR A 107 0.07 -2.78 -6.62
C TYR A 107 -0.86 -2.44 -5.45
N PHE A 108 -0.43 -1.58 -4.52
CA PHE A 108 -1.28 -1.06 -3.44
C PHE A 108 -2.53 -0.38 -3.98
N MET A 109 -2.39 0.55 -4.94
CA MET A 109 -3.53 1.23 -5.56
C MET A 109 -4.49 0.22 -6.17
N SER A 110 -3.97 -0.80 -6.86
CA SER A 110 -4.82 -1.86 -7.42
C SER A 110 -5.61 -2.65 -6.37
N LEU A 111 -5.09 -2.79 -5.14
CA LEU A 111 -5.78 -3.43 -4.03
C LEU A 111 -6.78 -2.47 -3.37
N TRP A 112 -6.37 -1.24 -3.11
CA TRP A 112 -7.20 -0.19 -2.51
C TRP A 112 -8.46 0.05 -3.33
N VAL A 113 -8.30 0.19 -4.63
CA VAL A 113 -9.39 0.38 -5.59
C VAL A 113 -10.39 -0.77 -5.57
N LYS A 114 -9.92 -2.02 -5.40
CA LYS A 114 -10.80 -3.20 -5.27
C LYS A 114 -11.52 -3.25 -3.93
N ALA A 115 -10.86 -2.78 -2.86
CA ALA A 115 -11.41 -2.77 -1.51
C ALA A 115 -12.43 -1.64 -1.30
N HIS A 116 -12.23 -0.50 -1.98
CA HIS A 116 -13.00 0.73 -1.81
C HIS A 116 -13.63 1.22 -3.13
N PRO A 117 -14.43 0.39 -3.84
CA PRO A 117 -14.96 0.73 -5.16
C PRO A 117 -15.94 1.91 -5.15
N ASP A 118 -16.52 2.22 -3.99
CA ASP A 118 -17.42 3.35 -3.75
C ASP A 118 -16.69 4.70 -3.66
N ARG A 119 -15.38 4.69 -3.41
CA ARG A 119 -14.52 5.88 -3.30
C ARG A 119 -13.84 6.26 -4.61
N LEU A 120 -14.04 5.46 -5.65
CA LEU A 120 -13.55 5.73 -6.99
C LEU A 120 -14.36 6.83 -7.66
N ASP A 121 -13.68 7.78 -8.27
CA ASP A 121 -14.32 8.70 -9.20
C ASP A 121 -14.65 8.00 -10.53
N ASP A 122 -15.30 8.72 -11.44
CA ASP A 122 -15.71 8.15 -12.74
C ASP A 122 -14.49 7.85 -13.64
N GLU A 123 -13.35 8.52 -13.45
CA GLU A 123 -12.10 8.29 -14.20
C GLU A 123 -11.42 6.99 -13.74
N ASP A 124 -11.31 6.77 -12.43
CA ASP A 124 -10.78 5.56 -11.82
C ASP A 124 -11.59 4.32 -12.24
N ARG A 125 -12.92 4.43 -12.23
CA ARG A 125 -13.81 3.36 -12.70
C ARG A 125 -13.63 3.08 -14.19
N ALA A 126 -13.42 4.11 -15.00
CA ALA A 126 -13.16 3.95 -16.43
C ALA A 126 -11.82 3.25 -16.68
N MET A 127 -10.77 3.59 -15.93
CA MET A 127 -9.46 2.92 -15.99
C MET A 127 -9.56 1.45 -15.60
N LEU A 128 -10.26 1.12 -14.51
CA LEU A 128 -10.49 -0.27 -14.11
C LEU A 128 -11.28 -1.05 -15.15
N GLY A 129 -12.33 -0.45 -15.69
CA GLY A 129 -13.11 -1.04 -16.78
C GLY A 129 -12.24 -1.36 -18.00
N GLN A 130 -11.28 -0.48 -18.34
CA GLN A 130 -10.33 -0.72 -19.42
C GLN A 130 -9.31 -1.80 -19.09
N MET A 131 -8.74 -1.82 -17.87
CA MET A 131 -7.82 -2.87 -17.41
C MET A 131 -8.50 -4.24 -17.41
N GLU A 132 -9.71 -4.36 -16.87
CA GLU A 132 -10.47 -5.60 -16.88
C GLU A 132 -10.79 -6.08 -18.30
N GLN A 133 -11.14 -5.14 -19.20
CA GLN A 133 -11.38 -5.48 -20.61
C GLN A 133 -10.11 -5.92 -21.32
N GLN A 134 -8.95 -5.32 -21.04
CA GLN A 134 -7.67 -5.77 -21.57
C GLN A 134 -7.33 -7.17 -21.08
N VAL A 135 -7.50 -7.47 -19.78
CA VAL A 135 -7.25 -8.80 -19.22
C VAL A 135 -8.20 -9.83 -19.84
N ARG A 136 -9.49 -9.52 -20.00
CA ARG A 136 -10.46 -10.41 -20.68
C ARG A 136 -10.09 -10.64 -22.15
N GLN A 137 -9.67 -9.61 -22.88
CA GLN A 137 -9.27 -9.74 -24.29
C GLN A 137 -7.95 -10.51 -24.46
N GLN A 138 -7.02 -10.43 -23.51
CA GLN A 138 -5.79 -11.22 -23.51
C GLN A 138 -6.04 -12.68 -23.07
N GLY A 139 -6.99 -12.92 -22.17
CA GLY A 139 -7.42 -14.26 -21.76
C GLY A 139 -8.18 -15.05 -22.84
N ILE A 140 -8.87 -14.37 -23.76
CA ILE A 140 -9.60 -15.03 -24.87
C ILE A 140 -8.66 -15.45 -26.02
N ARG A 141 -7.43 -14.90 -26.12
CA ARG A 141 -6.46 -15.30 -27.15
C ARG A 141 -5.69 -16.59 -26.84
N GLN A 142 -5.90 -17.22 -25.68
CA GLN A 142 -5.35 -18.54 -25.34
C GLN A 142 -6.41 -19.66 -25.31
N GLY A 143 -7.62 -19.40 -25.82
CA GLY A 143 -8.68 -20.41 -25.99
C GLY A 143 -8.72 -21.00 -27.38
#